data_AF-A0A926PGY0-F1
#
_entry.id   AF-A0A926PGY0-F1
#
_cell.length_a   1.000
_cell.length_b   1.000
_cell.length_c   1.000
_cell.angle_alpha   90.00
_cell.angle_beta   90.00
_cell.angle_gamma   90.00
#
_symmetry.space_group_name_H-M   'P 1'
#
loop_
_entity.id
_entity.type
_entity.pdbx_description
1 polymer ?
#
loop_
_entity_poly.entity_id
_entity_poly.type
_entity_poly.pdbx_seq_one_letter_code
_entity_poly.pdbx_strand_id
1 'polypeptide(L)'
;MSLCINPHCQNPENSDSLLRCQSCGSELLLEGRYRVMCLLGEGGFAKTYEVSDRTSIPKVLKVLGKNQPKPVEQFQREAQVLIRLNHPGIPQGEEYFTFFPQNSQEAVHCLVMEKIEGENLQEWLKNRNNRPISEKLAVDWLTQLANTLHEVHQQQLIHRDIKPSNIMLNLDGQLVLIDFGIAREITETYEQKQAAGQGTRVVSDGYSPLEQVNGRAVPQSDFFALGRTFVHLLTGIHPLDLCDPYRHDIYTDELENWRDKASQISSLLADFIDQLMGRPINKRPPDTQTILQQLIEIDQTLHPRRLSRPKPSNPLTTLSGQNISLERTLSNWYSSGHSGTVWSVAISPDGQTLVSSSLDNTIKVWNLNTDEEIYTLSEDSDGVYAVAISPNGQTFVSGSNNGKIKVWDLTTGEEIYTLNGHFSQVNALTFSTDGEILVSASEDSTIKVWKIQ
;
A
#
# COMPACT_ATOMS: atom_id res chain seq x y z
N MET A 1 -7.59 9.62 26.46
CA MET A 1 -9.05 9.86 26.56
C MET A 1 -9.75 8.70 25.89
N SER A 2 -10.91 8.30 26.43
CA SER A 2 -11.67 7.14 25.97
C SER A 2 -13.02 7.57 25.41
N LEU A 3 -13.47 6.92 24.34
CA LEU A 3 -14.71 7.22 23.66
C LEU A 3 -15.78 6.17 23.98
N CYS A 4 -16.99 6.62 24.32
CA CYS A 4 -18.16 5.77 24.44
C CYS A 4 -18.78 5.56 23.05
N ILE A 5 -18.95 4.29 22.66
CA ILE A 5 -19.54 3.93 21.36
C ILE A 5 -21.04 3.61 21.44
N ASN A 6 -21.71 3.94 22.56
CA ASN A 6 -23.17 3.83 22.65
C ASN A 6 -23.80 4.86 21.68
N PRO A 7 -24.61 4.44 20.68
CA PRO A 7 -25.23 5.33 19.69
C PRO A 7 -26.14 6.40 20.29
N HIS A 8 -26.64 6.19 21.51
CA HIS A 8 -27.52 7.12 22.23
C HIS A 8 -26.79 7.98 23.27
N CYS A 9 -25.46 7.93 23.31
CA CYS A 9 -24.68 8.75 24.22
C CYS A 9 -24.66 10.22 23.77
N GLN A 10 -25.00 11.15 24.68
CA GLN A 10 -24.97 12.58 24.39
C GLN A 10 -23.57 13.17 24.52
N ASN A 11 -22.76 12.65 25.44
CA ASN A 11 -21.37 13.06 25.64
C ASN A 11 -20.44 11.84 25.67
N PRO A 12 -19.85 11.46 24.53
CA PRO A 12 -19.10 10.22 24.41
C PRO A 12 -17.68 10.29 24.99
N GLU A 13 -17.13 11.47 25.26
CA GLU A 13 -15.76 11.62 25.76
C GLU A 13 -15.65 11.33 27.26
N ASN A 14 -14.64 10.55 27.65
CA ASN A 14 -14.43 10.09 29.03
C ASN A 14 -12.93 10.05 29.37
N SER A 15 -12.60 10.16 30.66
CA SER A 15 -11.25 9.90 31.18
C SER A 15 -10.87 8.41 31.06
N ASP A 16 -9.59 8.12 30.79
CA ASP A 16 -9.08 6.75 30.61
C ASP A 16 -9.15 5.89 31.88
N SER A 17 -9.21 6.53 33.05
CA SER A 17 -9.36 5.84 34.34
C SER A 17 -10.76 5.25 34.56
N LEU A 18 -11.74 5.63 33.74
CA LEU A 18 -13.12 5.18 33.91
C LEU A 18 -13.39 3.87 33.17
N LEU A 19 -14.18 3.00 33.80
CA LEU A 19 -14.69 1.77 33.21
C LEU A 19 -16.11 1.92 32.64
N ARG A 20 -16.82 2.99 33.03
CA ARG A 20 -18.17 3.30 32.57
C ARG A 20 -18.28 4.75 32.14
N CYS A 21 -19.07 4.98 31.10
CA CYS A 21 -19.33 6.30 30.55
C CYS A 21 -20.09 7.16 31.58
N GLN A 22 -19.62 8.38 31.81
CA GLN A 22 -20.27 9.32 32.75
C GLN A 22 -21.63 9.81 32.26
N SER A 23 -21.83 9.85 30.92
CA SER A 23 -23.07 10.35 30.31
C SER A 23 -24.19 9.31 30.29
N CYS A 24 -23.89 8.07 29.90
CA CYS A 24 -24.91 7.04 29.68
C CYS A 24 -24.72 5.76 30.51
N GLY A 25 -23.60 5.60 31.24
CA GLY A 25 -23.33 4.43 32.08
C GLY A 25 -22.88 3.16 31.34
N SER A 26 -22.73 3.22 30.01
CA SER A 26 -22.24 2.10 29.19
C SER A 26 -20.78 1.76 29.49
N GLU A 27 -20.39 0.50 29.29
CA GLU A 27 -19.01 0.06 29.49
C GLU A 27 -18.05 0.74 28.49
N LEU A 28 -16.89 1.14 28.98
CA LEU A 28 -15.81 1.77 28.19
C LEU A 28 -14.66 0.80 27.88
N LEU A 29 -14.67 -0.38 28.51
CA LEU A 29 -13.69 -1.44 28.32
C LEU A 29 -14.41 -2.66 27.73
N LEU A 30 -14.47 -2.72 26.42
CA LEU A 30 -15.23 -3.72 25.66
C LEU A 30 -14.55 -5.09 25.76
N GLU A 31 -15.33 -6.16 25.97
CA GLU A 31 -14.82 -7.52 26.24
C GLU A 31 -13.76 -7.57 27.35
N GLY A 32 -13.76 -6.61 28.27
CA GLY A 32 -12.74 -6.46 29.32
C GLY A 32 -11.33 -6.16 28.78
N ARG A 33 -11.18 -5.87 27.48
CA ARG A 33 -9.89 -5.76 26.79
C ARG A 33 -9.73 -4.46 26.01
N TYR A 34 -10.68 -4.12 25.14
CA TYR A 34 -10.51 -3.05 24.16
C TYR A 34 -11.06 -1.72 24.69
N ARG A 35 -10.21 -0.68 24.64
CA ARG A 35 -10.57 0.70 24.98
C ARG A 35 -10.58 1.54 23.71
N VAL A 36 -11.69 2.20 23.44
CA VAL A 36 -11.86 3.03 22.25
C VAL A 36 -11.24 4.40 22.48
N MET A 37 -10.35 4.82 21.59
CA MET A 37 -9.54 6.03 21.75
C MET A 37 -10.10 7.20 20.96
N CYS A 38 -10.31 7.03 19.65
CA CYS A 38 -10.83 8.06 18.76
C CYS A 38 -11.59 7.46 17.58
N LEU A 39 -12.41 8.28 16.92
CA LEU A 39 -13.08 7.95 15.66
C LEU A 39 -12.09 8.19 14.51
N LEU A 40 -11.86 7.18 13.68
CA LEU A 40 -11.02 7.27 12.48
C LEU A 40 -11.85 7.66 11.25
N GLY A 41 -13.08 7.16 11.14
CA GLY A 41 -13.95 7.47 10.02
C GLY A 41 -15.36 6.88 10.15
N GLU A 42 -16.26 7.39 9.31
CA GLU A 42 -17.64 6.92 9.19
C GLU A 42 -17.91 6.66 7.69
N GLY A 43 -18.28 5.43 7.35
CA GLY A 43 -18.44 5.00 5.96
C GLY A 43 -19.54 3.95 5.83
N GLY A 44 -20.46 4.14 4.88
CA GLY A 44 -21.56 3.21 4.63
C GLY A 44 -22.46 3.02 5.85
N PHE A 45 -22.50 1.79 6.38
CA PHE A 45 -23.28 1.40 7.55
C PHE A 45 -22.45 1.27 8.83
N ALA A 46 -21.15 1.62 8.82
CA ALA A 46 -20.26 1.38 9.95
C ALA A 46 -19.41 2.61 10.33
N LYS A 47 -18.98 2.63 11.59
CA LYS A 47 -18.01 3.58 12.14
C LYS A 47 -16.75 2.84 12.51
N THR A 48 -15.61 3.45 12.25
CA THR A 48 -14.29 2.85 12.45
C THR A 48 -13.56 3.65 13.51
N TYR A 49 -13.07 2.98 14.55
CA TYR A 49 -12.40 3.60 15.68
C TYR A 49 -11.01 3.01 15.90
N GLU A 50 -10.10 3.81 16.43
CA GLU A 50 -8.84 3.29 16.97
C GLU A 50 -9.08 2.74 18.38
N VAL A 51 -8.52 1.56 18.65
CA VAL A 51 -8.64 0.90 19.96
C VAL A 51 -7.29 0.47 20.51
N SER A 52 -7.17 0.54 21.84
CA SER A 52 -6.04 0.00 22.59
C SER A 52 -6.48 -1.20 23.41
N ASP A 53 -5.72 -2.29 23.35
CA ASP A 53 -5.91 -3.51 24.15
C ASP A 53 -4.82 -3.67 25.22
N ARG A 54 -4.13 -2.58 25.57
CA ARG A 54 -2.93 -2.53 26.42
C ARG A 54 -1.66 -3.13 25.81
N THR A 55 -1.72 -3.68 24.61
CA THR A 55 -0.51 -3.94 23.82
C THR A 55 -0.08 -2.66 23.09
N SER A 56 1.14 -2.68 22.57
CA SER A 56 1.67 -1.59 21.73
C SER A 56 1.27 -1.72 20.26
N ILE A 57 0.46 -2.73 19.91
CA ILE A 57 0.05 -2.96 18.52
C ILE A 57 -1.23 -2.16 18.26
N PRO A 58 -1.24 -1.25 17.28
CA PRO A 58 -2.42 -0.46 16.98
C PRO A 58 -3.50 -1.31 16.32
N LYS A 59 -4.74 -1.10 16.74
CA LYS A 59 -5.90 -1.87 16.29
C LYS A 59 -7.06 -0.97 15.92
N VAL A 60 -7.92 -1.50 15.05
CA VAL A 60 -9.13 -0.84 14.59
C VAL A 60 -10.34 -1.64 15.04
N LEU A 61 -11.35 -0.93 15.53
CA LEU A 61 -12.68 -1.45 15.82
C LEU A 61 -13.67 -0.88 14.80
N LYS A 62 -14.17 -1.74 13.93
CA LYS A 62 -15.32 -1.44 13.06
C LYS A 62 -16.59 -1.73 13.84
N VAL A 63 -17.54 -0.80 13.85
CA VAL A 63 -18.80 -0.87 14.59
C VAL A 63 -19.96 -0.65 13.64
N LEU A 64 -20.91 -1.57 13.60
CA LEU A 64 -22.11 -1.42 12.78
C LEU A 64 -23.05 -0.35 13.36
N GLY A 65 -23.43 0.62 12.53
CA GLY A 65 -24.30 1.74 12.92
C GLY A 65 -25.80 1.48 12.78
N LYS A 66 -26.23 0.43 12.05
CA LYS A 66 -27.66 0.08 11.88
C LYS A 66 -27.90 -1.42 12.03
N ASN A 67 -28.78 -1.80 12.95
CA ASN A 67 -29.13 -3.19 13.23
C ASN A 67 -30.23 -3.77 12.33
N GLN A 68 -30.18 -3.47 11.04
CA GLN A 68 -31.07 -4.12 10.09
C GLN A 68 -30.53 -5.52 9.73
N PRO A 69 -31.39 -6.52 9.48
CA PRO A 69 -30.96 -7.90 9.26
C PRO A 69 -29.89 -8.05 8.15
N LYS A 70 -30.04 -7.33 7.03
CA LYS A 70 -29.11 -7.40 5.89
C LYS A 70 -27.71 -6.81 6.20
N PRO A 71 -27.59 -5.56 6.72
CA PRO A 71 -26.30 -5.05 7.17
C PRO A 71 -25.62 -5.89 8.25
N VAL A 72 -26.38 -6.44 9.20
CA VAL A 72 -25.83 -7.33 10.24
C VAL A 72 -25.23 -8.59 9.61
N GLU A 73 -25.96 -9.23 8.69
CA GLU A 73 -25.49 -10.41 7.98
C GLU A 73 -24.23 -10.11 7.16
N GLN A 74 -24.19 -8.98 6.44
CA GLN A 74 -23.01 -8.55 5.68
C GLN A 74 -21.80 -8.31 6.60
N PHE A 75 -22.01 -7.64 7.73
CA PHE A 75 -20.97 -7.33 8.69
C PHE A 75 -20.40 -8.59 9.36
N GLN A 76 -21.27 -9.56 9.70
CA GLN A 76 -20.86 -10.86 10.22
C GLN A 76 -20.05 -11.67 9.20
N ARG A 77 -20.46 -11.63 7.92
CA ARG A 77 -19.72 -12.29 6.84
C ARG A 77 -18.34 -11.67 6.67
N GLU A 78 -18.24 -10.34 6.63
CA GLU A 78 -16.95 -9.62 6.57
C GLU A 78 -16.03 -10.06 7.72
N ALA A 79 -16.54 -10.08 8.96
CA ALA A 79 -15.79 -10.56 10.12
C ALA A 79 -15.29 -12.00 9.94
N GLN A 80 -16.15 -12.92 9.51
CA GLN A 80 -15.78 -14.31 9.29
C GLN A 80 -14.70 -14.47 8.22
N VAL A 81 -14.72 -13.64 7.17
CA VAL A 81 -13.71 -13.65 6.12
C VAL A 81 -12.37 -13.17 6.67
N LEU A 82 -12.34 -11.99 7.32
CA LEU A 82 -11.13 -11.37 7.82
C LEU A 82 -10.45 -12.17 8.95
N ILE A 83 -11.23 -12.85 9.80
CA ILE A 83 -10.68 -13.70 10.88
C ILE A 83 -10.01 -14.97 10.33
N ARG A 84 -10.47 -15.49 9.18
CA ARG A 84 -9.97 -16.75 8.61
C ARG A 84 -8.80 -16.55 7.65
N LEU A 85 -8.76 -15.41 6.96
CA LEU A 85 -7.72 -15.10 6.00
C LEU A 85 -6.45 -14.63 6.71
N ASN A 86 -5.30 -15.11 6.23
CA ASN A 86 -3.98 -14.64 6.64
C ASN A 86 -3.18 -14.39 5.37
N HIS A 87 -3.21 -13.15 4.88
CA HIS A 87 -2.52 -12.72 3.68
C HIS A 87 -2.09 -11.27 3.87
N PRO A 88 -0.86 -10.88 3.50
CA PRO A 88 -0.36 -9.55 3.83
C PRO A 88 -1.04 -8.41 3.04
N GLY A 89 -1.79 -8.74 1.99
CA GLY A 89 -2.68 -7.81 1.29
C GLY A 89 -4.11 -7.72 1.83
N ILE A 90 -4.41 -8.32 2.99
CA ILE A 90 -5.75 -8.34 3.61
C ILE A 90 -5.60 -8.03 5.10
N PRO A 91 -6.42 -7.12 5.68
CA PRO A 91 -6.37 -6.85 7.11
C PRO A 91 -6.66 -8.10 7.95
N GLN A 92 -5.77 -8.44 8.87
CA GLN A 92 -5.99 -9.54 9.80
C GLN A 92 -7.11 -9.20 10.79
N GLY A 93 -8.21 -9.95 10.70
CA GLY A 93 -9.28 -9.92 11.70
C GLY A 93 -8.87 -10.66 12.97
N GLU A 94 -9.16 -10.07 14.13
CA GLU A 94 -8.84 -10.67 15.43
C GLU A 94 -10.07 -11.27 16.10
N GLU A 95 -11.15 -10.49 16.21
CA GLU A 95 -12.31 -10.89 16.99
C GLU A 95 -13.57 -10.18 16.53
N TYR A 96 -14.69 -10.91 16.57
CA TYR A 96 -16.02 -10.35 16.37
C TYR A 96 -16.87 -10.61 17.62
N PHE A 97 -17.52 -9.58 18.12
CA PHE A 97 -18.38 -9.68 19.30
C PHE A 97 -19.58 -8.73 19.20
N THR A 98 -20.55 -8.96 20.08
CA THR A 98 -21.68 -8.06 20.25
C THR A 98 -21.82 -7.70 21.72
N PHE A 99 -22.24 -6.47 22.00
CA PHE A 99 -22.57 -6.06 23.36
C PHE A 99 -23.83 -5.20 23.36
N PHE A 100 -24.47 -5.08 24.52
CA PHE A 100 -25.68 -4.28 24.70
C PHE A 100 -25.31 -2.99 25.45
N PRO A 101 -25.33 -1.82 24.78
CA PRO A 101 -25.12 -0.56 25.47
C PRO A 101 -26.18 -0.33 26.55
N GLN A 102 -25.80 0.44 27.58
CA GLN A 102 -26.74 0.81 28.64
C GLN A 102 -27.95 1.54 28.04
N ASN A 103 -29.15 1.13 28.47
CA ASN A 103 -30.43 1.66 27.99
C ASN A 103 -30.72 1.41 26.49
N SER A 104 -30.06 0.42 25.87
CA SER A 104 -30.36 -0.06 24.52
C SER A 104 -30.91 -1.48 24.57
N GLN A 105 -31.94 -1.77 23.76
CA GLN A 105 -32.38 -3.15 23.48
C GLN A 105 -31.70 -3.74 22.23
N GLU A 106 -30.93 -2.91 21.54
CA GLU A 106 -30.25 -3.24 20.30
C GLU A 106 -28.77 -3.55 20.58
N ALA A 107 -28.32 -4.70 20.08
CA ALA A 107 -26.95 -5.15 20.20
C ALA A 107 -26.03 -4.36 19.25
N VAL A 108 -24.90 -3.88 19.71
CA VAL A 108 -23.91 -3.24 18.85
C VAL A 108 -22.94 -4.32 18.35
N HIS A 109 -22.80 -4.41 17.03
CA HIS A 109 -21.92 -5.38 16.37
C HIS A 109 -20.54 -4.78 16.16
N CYS A 110 -19.51 -5.51 16.57
CA CYS A 110 -18.13 -5.06 16.61
C CYS A 110 -17.19 -6.06 15.94
N LEU A 111 -16.23 -5.56 15.17
CA LEU A 111 -15.15 -6.33 14.58
C LEU A 111 -13.82 -5.62 14.87
N VAL A 112 -12.92 -6.33 15.55
CA VAL A 112 -11.55 -5.90 15.81
C VAL A 112 -10.64 -6.48 14.73
N MET A 113 -9.78 -5.64 14.18
CA MET A 113 -8.79 -5.99 13.16
C MET A 113 -7.52 -5.17 13.37
N GLU A 114 -6.43 -5.58 12.73
CA GLU A 114 -5.20 -4.79 12.71
C GLU A 114 -5.45 -3.39 12.12
N LYS A 115 -4.70 -2.40 12.63
CA LYS A 115 -4.65 -1.09 12.00
C LYS A 115 -3.59 -1.11 10.90
N ILE A 116 -4.01 -0.83 9.68
CA ILE A 116 -3.07 -0.55 8.58
C ILE A 116 -2.72 0.92 8.65
N GLU A 117 -1.45 1.22 8.93
CA GLU A 117 -0.92 2.58 8.90
C GLU A 117 -0.56 2.95 7.47
N GLY A 118 -1.08 4.09 7.00
CA GLY A 118 -0.90 4.55 5.62
C GLY A 118 -2.12 5.30 5.10
N GLU A 119 -2.10 5.64 3.82
CA GLU A 119 -3.19 6.32 3.13
C GLU A 119 -3.83 5.40 2.09
N ASN A 120 -5.13 5.58 1.83
CA ASN A 120 -5.76 4.88 0.71
C ASN A 120 -5.28 5.46 -0.63
N LEU A 121 -5.31 4.66 -1.70
CA LEU A 121 -4.77 5.07 -2.99
C LEU A 121 -5.47 6.30 -3.59
N GLN A 122 -6.71 6.59 -3.20
CA GLN A 122 -7.40 7.82 -3.59
C GLN A 122 -6.76 9.06 -2.94
N GLU A 123 -6.51 9.00 -1.63
CA GLU A 123 -5.81 10.05 -0.89
C GLU A 123 -4.37 10.18 -1.37
N TRP A 124 -3.66 9.07 -1.55
CA TRP A 124 -2.29 9.04 -2.04
C TRP A 124 -2.14 9.70 -3.42
N LEU A 125 -3.06 9.40 -4.33
CA LEU A 125 -3.09 10.02 -5.65
C LEU A 125 -3.37 11.53 -5.54
N LYS A 126 -4.33 11.93 -4.71
CA LYS A 126 -4.69 13.34 -4.48
C LYS A 126 -3.54 14.13 -3.86
N ASN A 127 -2.83 13.57 -2.88
CA ASN A 127 -1.67 14.17 -2.22
C ASN A 127 -0.51 14.38 -3.20
N ARG A 128 -0.46 13.59 -4.28
CA ARG A 128 0.47 13.76 -5.41
C ARG A 128 -0.09 14.63 -6.53
N ASN A 129 -1.09 15.46 -6.26
CA ASN A 129 -1.79 16.30 -7.25
C ASN A 129 -2.32 15.51 -8.45
N ASN A 130 -2.82 14.30 -8.21
CA ASN A 130 -3.29 13.36 -9.22
C ASN A 130 -2.22 12.98 -10.26
N ARG A 131 -0.93 13.00 -9.89
CA ARG A 131 0.14 12.59 -10.80
C ARG A 131 0.07 11.07 -11.06
N PRO A 132 0.01 10.65 -12.34
CA PRO A 132 -0.03 9.24 -12.71
C PRO A 132 1.11 8.40 -12.11
N ILE A 133 0.83 7.12 -11.88
CA ILE A 133 1.86 6.13 -11.54
C ILE A 133 2.68 5.73 -12.77
N SER A 134 3.90 5.23 -12.55
CA SER A 134 4.74 4.68 -13.62
C SER A 134 4.25 3.30 -14.06
N GLU A 135 4.64 2.88 -15.26
CA GLU A 135 4.32 1.55 -15.78
C GLU A 135 4.82 0.42 -14.86
N LYS A 136 6.06 0.51 -14.38
CA LYS A 136 6.64 -0.46 -13.45
C LYS A 136 5.84 -0.58 -12.16
N LEU A 137 5.51 0.56 -11.53
CA LEU A 137 4.70 0.57 -10.32
C LEU A 137 3.30 0.00 -10.58
N ALA A 138 2.73 0.25 -11.76
CA ALA A 138 1.46 -0.32 -12.14
C ALA A 138 1.51 -1.85 -12.24
N VAL A 139 2.54 -2.42 -12.85
CA VAL A 139 2.75 -3.88 -12.92
C VAL A 139 2.95 -4.48 -11.53
N ASP A 140 3.77 -3.86 -10.68
CA ASP A 140 4.02 -4.32 -9.30
C ASP A 140 2.72 -4.33 -8.48
N TRP A 141 1.97 -3.23 -8.51
CA TRP A 141 0.72 -3.09 -7.78
C TRP A 141 -0.40 -3.98 -8.33
N LEU A 142 -0.50 -4.13 -9.65
CA LEU A 142 -1.43 -5.10 -10.27
C LEU A 142 -1.13 -6.51 -9.80
N THR A 143 0.16 -6.86 -9.71
CA THR A 143 0.60 -8.19 -9.25
C THR A 143 0.24 -8.41 -7.78
N GLN A 144 0.48 -7.43 -6.90
CA GLN A 144 0.11 -7.52 -5.47
C GLN A 144 -1.41 -7.70 -5.29
N LEU A 145 -2.22 -6.91 -6.00
CA LEU A 145 -3.68 -7.01 -5.92
C LEU A 145 -4.21 -8.30 -6.56
N ALA A 146 -3.61 -8.77 -7.65
CA ALA A 146 -3.96 -10.05 -8.27
C ALA A 146 -3.68 -11.24 -7.33
N ASN A 147 -2.55 -11.23 -6.61
CA ASN A 147 -2.24 -12.21 -5.56
C ASN A 147 -3.26 -12.15 -4.41
N THR A 148 -3.60 -10.94 -3.98
CA THR A 148 -4.62 -10.73 -2.94
C THR A 148 -5.97 -11.30 -3.37
N LEU A 149 -6.42 -10.99 -4.59
CA LEU A 149 -7.66 -11.54 -5.14
C LEU A 149 -7.60 -13.06 -5.34
N HIS A 150 -6.42 -13.62 -5.61
CA HIS A 150 -6.25 -15.08 -5.69
C HIS A 150 -6.65 -15.75 -4.38
N GLU A 151 -6.16 -15.27 -3.24
CA GLU A 151 -6.53 -15.79 -1.93
C GLU A 151 -8.03 -15.61 -1.63
N VAL A 152 -8.59 -14.44 -1.94
CA VAL A 152 -10.03 -14.17 -1.76
C VAL A 152 -10.87 -15.14 -2.60
N HIS A 153 -10.52 -15.33 -3.88
CA HIS A 153 -11.27 -16.19 -4.79
C HIS A 153 -11.10 -17.68 -4.46
N GLN A 154 -9.95 -18.11 -3.90
CA GLN A 154 -9.77 -19.47 -3.39
C GLN A 154 -10.76 -19.83 -2.27
N GLN A 155 -11.11 -18.85 -1.43
CA GLN A 155 -12.16 -18.99 -0.42
C GLN A 155 -13.59 -18.94 -1.00
N GLN A 156 -13.72 -19.00 -2.33
CA GLN A 156 -14.98 -18.86 -3.05
C GLN A 156 -15.67 -17.51 -2.81
N LEU A 157 -14.91 -16.42 -2.60
CA LEU A 157 -15.44 -15.08 -2.36
C LEU A 157 -15.19 -14.16 -3.56
N ILE A 158 -16.03 -13.13 -3.72
CA ILE A 158 -15.88 -12.04 -4.70
C ILE A 158 -15.94 -10.72 -3.91
N HIS A 159 -14.99 -9.80 -4.13
CA HIS A 159 -14.86 -8.55 -3.35
C HIS A 159 -15.94 -7.51 -3.67
N ARG A 160 -16.17 -7.24 -4.96
CA ARG A 160 -17.21 -6.38 -5.55
C ARG A 160 -17.08 -4.88 -5.33
N ASP A 161 -16.18 -4.39 -4.49
CA ASP A 161 -15.95 -2.95 -4.31
C ASP A 161 -14.47 -2.54 -4.41
N ILE A 162 -13.80 -3.02 -5.45
CA ILE A 162 -12.39 -2.67 -5.72
C ILE A 162 -12.35 -1.28 -6.34
N LYS A 163 -11.72 -0.34 -5.65
CA LYS A 163 -11.51 1.06 -6.07
C LYS A 163 -10.40 1.69 -5.21
N PRO A 164 -9.80 2.82 -5.62
CA PRO A 164 -8.67 3.41 -4.90
C PRO A 164 -8.94 3.74 -3.42
N SER A 165 -10.15 4.12 -3.03
CA SER A 165 -10.48 4.40 -1.61
C SER A 165 -10.49 3.16 -0.72
N ASN A 166 -10.59 1.96 -1.33
CA ASN A 166 -10.66 0.69 -0.63
C ASN A 166 -9.34 -0.10 -0.74
N ILE A 167 -8.25 0.56 -1.12
CA ILE A 167 -6.92 -0.04 -1.20
C ILE A 167 -5.99 0.88 -0.41
N MET A 168 -5.41 0.39 0.68
CA MET A 168 -4.42 1.12 1.46
C MET A 168 -3.01 0.82 0.98
N LEU A 169 -2.18 1.85 0.92
CA LEU A 169 -0.73 1.72 0.78
C LEU A 169 -0.12 1.89 2.16
N ASN A 170 0.45 0.81 2.70
CA ASN A 170 1.06 0.85 4.03
C ASN A 170 2.45 1.49 4.00
N LEU A 171 3.02 1.74 5.18
CA LEU A 171 4.35 2.36 5.34
C LEU A 171 5.50 1.54 4.72
N ASP A 172 5.31 0.23 4.52
CA ASP A 172 6.28 -0.66 3.89
C ASP A 172 6.16 -0.68 2.35
N GLY A 173 5.23 0.09 1.78
CA GLY A 173 4.99 0.14 0.33
C GLY A 173 4.11 -1.00 -0.21
N GLN A 174 3.45 -1.75 0.67
CA GLN A 174 2.55 -2.85 0.31
C GLN A 174 1.10 -2.37 0.19
N LEU A 175 0.39 -2.93 -0.80
CA LEU A 175 -1.04 -2.72 -0.96
C LEU A 175 -1.86 -3.69 -0.11
N VAL A 176 -2.84 -3.14 0.61
CA VAL A 176 -3.79 -3.86 1.44
C VAL A 176 -5.20 -3.54 0.97
N LEU A 177 -5.92 -4.55 0.49
CA LEU A 177 -7.31 -4.43 0.07
C LEU A 177 -8.20 -4.40 1.33
N ILE A 178 -8.96 -3.33 1.50
CA ILE A 178 -9.82 -3.10 2.67
C ILE A 178 -11.30 -3.10 2.31
N ASP A 179 -12.15 -3.21 3.33
CA ASP A 179 -13.62 -3.15 3.25
C ASP A 179 -14.28 -4.31 2.48
N PHE A 180 -14.28 -5.48 3.10
CA PHE A 180 -14.95 -6.69 2.59
C PHE A 180 -16.45 -6.71 2.88
N GLY A 181 -17.06 -5.60 3.31
CA GLY A 181 -18.46 -5.50 3.72
C GLY A 181 -19.48 -5.88 2.62
N ILE A 182 -19.03 -5.97 1.37
CA ILE A 182 -19.86 -6.34 0.22
C ILE A 182 -19.54 -7.76 -0.30
N ALA A 183 -18.47 -8.39 0.20
CA ALA A 183 -18.00 -9.67 -0.31
C ALA A 183 -19.06 -10.77 -0.20
N ARG A 184 -19.13 -11.67 -1.20
CA ARG A 184 -20.07 -12.80 -1.20
C ARG A 184 -19.47 -14.08 -1.73
N GLU A 185 -20.03 -15.20 -1.24
CA GLU A 185 -19.73 -16.53 -1.75
C GLU A 185 -20.21 -16.70 -3.20
N ILE A 186 -19.41 -17.39 -4.01
CA ILE A 186 -19.70 -17.69 -5.42
C ILE A 186 -20.98 -18.54 -5.54
N THR A 187 -21.18 -19.48 -4.61
CA THR A 187 -22.29 -20.46 -4.55
C THR A 187 -23.68 -19.82 -4.41
N GLU A 188 -23.83 -18.72 -3.65
CA GLU A 188 -25.12 -18.02 -3.49
C GLU A 188 -25.56 -17.24 -4.75
N THR A 189 -24.66 -17.01 -5.70
CA THR A 189 -24.89 -16.06 -6.81
C THR A 189 -24.96 -16.69 -8.20
N TYR A 190 -24.28 -17.81 -8.46
CA TYR A 190 -24.15 -18.29 -9.84
C TYR A 190 -25.31 -19.18 -10.31
N GLU A 191 -25.81 -20.08 -9.45
CA GLU A 191 -26.80 -21.10 -9.88
C GLU A 191 -28.22 -20.86 -9.31
N GLN A 192 -28.35 -20.43 -8.06
CA GLN A 192 -29.67 -20.34 -7.39
C GLN A 192 -30.52 -19.13 -7.84
N LYS A 193 -29.91 -18.08 -8.42
CA LYS A 193 -30.61 -16.81 -8.76
C LYS A 193 -30.94 -16.60 -10.23
N GLN A 194 -30.67 -17.55 -11.12
CA GLN A 194 -31.33 -17.55 -12.44
C GLN A 194 -32.87 -17.68 -12.29
N ALA A 195 -33.36 -18.22 -11.16
CA ALA A 195 -34.77 -18.45 -10.91
C ALA A 195 -35.48 -17.36 -10.06
N ALA A 196 -34.75 -16.56 -9.28
CA ALA A 196 -35.34 -15.61 -8.33
C ALA A 196 -34.63 -14.25 -8.41
N GLY A 197 -35.25 -13.27 -9.07
CA GLY A 197 -34.71 -11.92 -9.34
C GLY A 197 -34.48 -11.01 -8.12
N GLN A 198 -33.86 -11.51 -7.06
CA GLN A 198 -33.52 -10.78 -5.83
C GLN A 198 -32.00 -10.71 -5.61
N GLY A 199 -31.31 -9.98 -6.49
CA GLY A 199 -29.92 -9.56 -6.26
C GLY A 199 -29.88 -8.17 -5.64
N THR A 200 -29.30 -8.01 -4.44
CA THR A 200 -28.96 -6.67 -3.91
C THR A 200 -27.95 -6.02 -4.85
N ARG A 201 -28.28 -4.85 -5.39
CA ARG A 201 -27.39 -4.06 -6.26
C ARG A 201 -26.30 -3.42 -5.42
N VAL A 202 -25.04 -3.64 -5.78
CA VAL A 202 -23.91 -2.91 -5.22
C VAL A 202 -23.16 -2.29 -6.37
N VAL A 203 -23.11 -0.96 -6.37
CA VAL A 203 -22.62 -0.16 -7.48
C VAL A 203 -21.63 0.84 -6.93
N SER A 204 -20.42 0.76 -7.46
CA SER A 204 -19.31 1.68 -7.23
C SER A 204 -19.18 2.49 -8.51
N ASP A 205 -19.54 3.76 -8.44
CA ASP A 205 -19.67 4.65 -9.59
C ASP A 205 -18.36 4.70 -10.40
N GLY A 206 -18.41 4.24 -11.65
CA GLY A 206 -17.25 4.17 -12.56
C GLY A 206 -16.36 2.93 -12.45
N TYR A 207 -16.59 2.04 -11.46
CA TYR A 207 -15.78 0.83 -11.24
C TYR A 207 -16.59 -0.47 -11.39
N SER A 208 -17.90 -0.45 -11.15
CA SER A 208 -18.73 -1.65 -11.22
C SER A 208 -19.15 -2.02 -12.65
N PRO A 209 -18.93 -3.27 -13.11
CA PRO A 209 -19.41 -3.72 -14.41
C PRO A 209 -20.92 -4.00 -14.41
N LEU A 210 -21.51 -4.03 -15.61
CA LEU A 210 -22.95 -4.14 -15.80
C LEU A 210 -23.56 -5.42 -15.18
N GLU A 211 -22.88 -6.56 -15.23
CA GLU A 211 -23.37 -7.79 -14.60
C GLU A 211 -23.50 -7.65 -13.08
N GLN A 212 -22.59 -6.90 -12.45
CA GLN A 212 -22.64 -6.60 -11.01
C GLN A 212 -23.77 -5.61 -10.70
N VAL A 213 -23.95 -4.57 -11.52
CA VAL A 213 -25.10 -3.64 -11.41
C VAL A 213 -26.44 -4.37 -11.53
N ASN A 214 -26.46 -5.46 -12.30
CA ASN A 214 -27.61 -6.35 -12.45
C ASN A 214 -27.71 -7.44 -11.35
N GLY A 215 -26.82 -7.42 -10.35
CA GLY A 215 -26.82 -8.34 -9.21
C GLY A 215 -26.25 -9.73 -9.51
N ARG A 216 -25.53 -9.89 -10.63
CA ARG A 216 -24.92 -11.13 -11.13
C ARG A 216 -23.39 -11.04 -11.15
N ALA A 217 -22.80 -10.50 -10.08
CA ALA A 217 -21.35 -10.40 -9.98
C ALA A 217 -20.70 -11.79 -10.01
N VAL A 218 -19.62 -11.90 -10.77
CA VAL A 218 -18.78 -13.10 -10.92
C VAL A 218 -17.33 -12.73 -10.53
N PRO A 219 -16.40 -13.69 -10.36
CA PRO A 219 -15.00 -13.36 -10.06
C PRO A 219 -14.39 -12.35 -11.07
N GLN A 220 -14.75 -12.47 -12.35
CA GLN A 220 -14.31 -11.54 -13.40
C GLN A 220 -14.90 -10.13 -13.28
N SER A 221 -15.90 -9.91 -12.42
CA SER A 221 -16.39 -8.57 -12.09
C SER A 221 -15.36 -7.80 -11.25
N ASP A 222 -14.61 -8.48 -10.38
CA ASP A 222 -13.48 -7.88 -9.65
C ASP A 222 -12.37 -7.45 -10.62
N PHE A 223 -12.12 -8.23 -11.68
CA PHE A 223 -11.09 -7.91 -12.68
C PHE A 223 -11.42 -6.64 -13.46
N PHE A 224 -12.71 -6.42 -13.78
CA PHE A 224 -13.14 -5.16 -14.39
C PHE A 224 -12.89 -3.97 -13.47
N ALA A 225 -13.26 -4.10 -12.19
CA ALA A 225 -13.04 -3.06 -11.20
C ALA A 225 -11.55 -2.78 -10.97
N LEU A 226 -10.71 -3.82 -11.00
CA LEU A 226 -9.24 -3.72 -10.98
C LEU A 226 -8.73 -2.94 -12.21
N GLY A 227 -9.18 -3.27 -13.42
CA GLY A 227 -8.84 -2.52 -14.63
C GLY A 227 -9.20 -1.04 -14.53
N ARG A 228 -10.42 -0.71 -14.07
CA ARG A 228 -10.87 0.67 -13.84
C ARG A 228 -10.05 1.41 -12.80
N THR A 229 -9.65 0.71 -11.74
CA THR A 229 -8.75 1.24 -10.71
C THR A 229 -7.41 1.62 -11.32
N PHE A 230 -6.81 0.77 -12.15
CA PHE A 230 -5.53 1.08 -12.78
C PHE A 230 -5.62 2.16 -13.86
N VAL A 231 -6.71 2.23 -14.62
CA VAL A 231 -6.95 3.39 -15.50
C VAL A 231 -6.94 4.69 -14.71
N HIS A 232 -7.61 4.73 -13.55
CA HIS A 232 -7.59 5.92 -12.69
C HIS A 232 -6.17 6.25 -12.22
N LEU A 233 -5.42 5.28 -11.70
CA LEU A 233 -4.05 5.50 -11.22
C LEU A 233 -3.07 5.92 -12.34
N LEU A 234 -3.26 5.40 -13.55
CA LEU A 234 -2.40 5.66 -14.71
C LEU A 234 -2.74 6.94 -15.47
N THR A 235 -3.93 7.50 -15.25
CA THR A 235 -4.34 8.76 -15.89
C THR A 235 -4.40 9.92 -14.90
N GLY A 236 -4.55 9.63 -13.61
CA GLY A 236 -4.90 10.64 -12.61
C GLY A 236 -6.34 11.14 -12.72
N ILE A 237 -7.16 10.54 -13.59
CA ILE A 237 -8.52 10.99 -13.92
C ILE A 237 -9.51 9.91 -13.49
N HIS A 238 -10.59 10.32 -12.81
CA HIS A 238 -11.62 9.40 -12.38
C HIS A 238 -12.27 8.71 -13.61
N PRO A 239 -12.58 7.40 -13.57
CA PRO A 239 -13.08 6.70 -14.76
C PRO A 239 -14.36 7.28 -15.38
N LEU A 240 -15.23 7.92 -14.59
CA LEU A 240 -16.42 8.60 -15.12
C LEU A 240 -16.09 9.89 -15.91
N ASP A 241 -14.98 10.54 -15.59
CA ASP A 241 -14.55 11.77 -16.27
C ASP A 241 -13.81 11.46 -17.59
N LEU A 242 -13.49 10.19 -17.82
CA LEU A 242 -12.94 9.68 -19.09
C LEU A 242 -14.03 9.26 -20.08
N CYS A 243 -15.27 9.11 -19.62
CA CYS A 243 -16.42 8.81 -20.46
C CYS A 243 -16.91 10.07 -21.18
N ASP A 244 -17.29 9.97 -22.46
CA ASP A 244 -17.96 11.07 -23.16
C ASP A 244 -19.38 11.25 -22.57
N PRO A 245 -19.70 12.38 -21.91
CA PRO A 245 -21.00 12.56 -21.25
C PRO A 245 -22.20 12.57 -22.23
N TYR A 246 -21.97 12.73 -23.53
CA TYR A 246 -22.99 12.73 -24.58
C TYR A 246 -23.06 11.43 -25.38
N ARG A 247 -22.02 10.59 -25.31
CA ARG A 247 -21.91 9.32 -26.07
C ARG A 247 -21.68 8.09 -25.21
N HIS A 248 -21.63 8.23 -23.89
CA HIS A 248 -21.44 7.12 -22.97
C HIS A 248 -22.61 6.13 -23.07
N ASP A 249 -22.37 5.02 -23.76
CA ASP A 249 -23.26 3.88 -23.78
C ASP A 249 -22.91 2.99 -22.58
N ILE A 250 -23.84 2.84 -21.63
CA ILE A 250 -23.67 1.98 -20.45
C ILE A 250 -23.43 0.49 -20.81
N TYR A 251 -23.81 0.07 -22.01
CA TYR A 251 -23.62 -1.29 -22.51
C TYR A 251 -22.20 -1.51 -23.06
N THR A 252 -21.63 -0.52 -23.77
CA THR A 252 -20.22 -0.59 -24.20
C THR A 252 -19.29 -0.20 -23.06
N ASP A 253 -19.64 0.84 -22.30
CA ASP A 253 -18.87 1.43 -21.19
C ASP A 253 -17.40 1.56 -21.58
N GLU A 254 -17.15 2.02 -22.80
CA GLU A 254 -15.83 2.16 -23.37
C GLU A 254 -15.18 3.44 -22.86
N LEU A 255 -13.92 3.30 -22.44
CA LEU A 255 -13.06 4.42 -22.08
C LEU A 255 -12.27 4.86 -23.32
N GLU A 256 -12.95 5.28 -24.39
CA GLU A 256 -12.38 5.43 -25.74
C GLU A 256 -11.03 6.19 -25.79
N ASN A 257 -10.77 7.09 -24.84
CA ASN A 257 -9.58 7.96 -24.84
C ASN A 257 -8.66 7.80 -23.61
N TRP A 258 -8.82 6.75 -22.78
CA TRP A 258 -7.96 6.64 -21.59
C TRP A 258 -6.49 6.43 -21.95
N ARG A 259 -6.21 5.71 -23.04
CA ARG A 259 -4.86 5.47 -23.54
C ARG A 259 -4.13 6.76 -23.92
N ASP A 260 -4.83 7.72 -24.51
CA ASP A 260 -4.26 9.04 -24.84
C ASP A 260 -3.85 9.81 -23.59
N LYS A 261 -4.59 9.60 -22.49
CA LYS A 261 -4.30 10.19 -21.16
C LYS A 261 -3.22 9.43 -20.39
N ALA A 262 -2.91 8.20 -20.80
CA ALA A 262 -1.87 7.35 -20.23
C ALA A 262 -0.74 7.06 -21.25
N SER A 263 -0.34 8.06 -22.04
CA SER A 263 0.68 7.89 -23.10
C SER A 263 2.07 7.47 -22.60
N GLN A 264 2.29 7.48 -21.29
CA GLN A 264 3.53 7.05 -20.66
C GLN A 264 3.69 5.52 -20.52
N ILE A 265 2.65 4.72 -20.79
CA ILE A 265 2.73 3.25 -20.71
C ILE A 265 2.84 2.59 -22.09
N SER A 266 3.40 1.39 -22.12
CA SER A 266 3.47 0.56 -23.30
C SER A 266 2.08 0.13 -23.77
N SER A 267 1.96 -0.14 -25.08
CA SER A 267 0.75 -0.76 -25.63
C SER A 267 0.47 -2.11 -25.00
N LEU A 268 1.52 -2.85 -24.60
CA LEU A 268 1.40 -4.18 -24.00
C LEU A 268 0.63 -4.14 -22.66
N LEU A 269 1.03 -3.26 -21.74
CA LEU A 269 0.28 -3.10 -20.48
C LEU A 269 -1.12 -2.52 -20.73
N ALA A 270 -1.25 -1.57 -21.66
CA ALA A 270 -2.54 -1.00 -21.99
C ALA A 270 -3.53 -2.03 -22.56
N ASP A 271 -3.07 -2.93 -23.43
CA ASP A 271 -3.85 -4.04 -23.98
C ASP A 271 -4.32 -5.00 -22.89
N PHE A 272 -3.47 -5.28 -21.92
CA PHE A 272 -3.81 -6.10 -20.77
C PHE A 272 -4.87 -5.43 -19.88
N ILE A 273 -4.74 -4.13 -19.59
CA ILE A 273 -5.73 -3.37 -18.82
C ILE A 273 -7.08 -3.34 -19.55
N ASP A 274 -7.09 -3.15 -20.87
CA ASP A 274 -8.33 -3.25 -21.67
C ASP A 274 -8.94 -4.66 -21.61
N GLN A 275 -8.11 -5.72 -21.59
CA GLN A 275 -8.58 -7.09 -21.43
C GLN A 275 -9.27 -7.30 -20.08
N LEU A 276 -8.72 -6.76 -18.98
CA LEU A 276 -9.36 -6.79 -17.65
C LEU A 276 -10.76 -6.15 -17.67
N MET A 277 -10.94 -5.11 -18.48
CA MET A 277 -12.22 -4.40 -18.64
C MET A 277 -13.10 -4.97 -19.78
N GLY A 278 -12.67 -6.07 -20.41
CA GLY A 278 -13.28 -6.61 -21.63
C GLY A 278 -14.77 -6.92 -21.51
N ARG A 279 -15.51 -6.65 -22.60
CA ARG A 279 -16.93 -6.99 -22.76
C ARG A 279 -17.14 -7.78 -24.07
N PRO A 280 -17.84 -8.94 -24.05
CA PRO A 280 -18.50 -9.57 -22.89
C PRO A 280 -17.52 -10.20 -21.87
N ILE A 281 -18.05 -10.69 -20.74
CA ILE A 281 -17.26 -11.23 -19.59
C ILE A 281 -16.18 -12.22 -20.03
N ASN A 282 -16.46 -13.05 -21.03
CA ASN A 282 -15.54 -14.06 -21.56
C ASN A 282 -14.30 -13.49 -22.29
N LYS A 283 -14.22 -12.18 -22.51
CA LYS A 283 -12.98 -11.53 -22.97
C LYS A 283 -12.00 -11.25 -21.83
N ARG A 284 -12.47 -11.22 -20.59
CA ARG A 284 -11.62 -11.02 -19.40
C ARG A 284 -10.86 -12.32 -19.07
N PRO A 285 -9.73 -12.25 -18.37
CA PRO A 285 -9.06 -13.44 -17.88
C PRO A 285 -10.02 -14.32 -17.04
N PRO A 286 -9.96 -15.64 -17.19
CA PRO A 286 -10.90 -16.54 -16.52
C PRO A 286 -10.68 -16.60 -15.01
N ASP A 287 -9.44 -16.42 -14.55
CA ASP A 287 -9.02 -16.51 -13.16
C ASP A 287 -7.79 -15.63 -12.88
N THR A 288 -7.47 -15.48 -11.59
CA THR A 288 -6.33 -14.70 -11.10
C THR A 288 -4.99 -15.32 -11.48
N GLN A 289 -4.91 -16.64 -11.68
CA GLN A 289 -3.67 -17.31 -12.09
C GLN A 289 -3.28 -16.91 -13.52
N THR A 290 -4.26 -16.76 -14.41
CA THR A 290 -4.07 -16.25 -15.77
C THR A 290 -3.59 -14.80 -15.75
N ILE A 291 -4.16 -13.96 -14.88
CA ILE A 291 -3.71 -12.57 -14.66
C ILE A 291 -2.25 -12.53 -14.23
N LEU A 292 -1.88 -13.31 -13.21
CA LEU A 292 -0.52 -13.36 -12.68
C LEU A 292 0.49 -13.85 -13.73
N GLN A 293 0.13 -14.87 -14.51
CA GLN A 293 0.98 -15.38 -15.59
C GLN A 293 1.23 -14.31 -16.68
N GLN A 294 0.18 -13.59 -17.08
CA GLN A 294 0.33 -12.53 -18.07
C GLN A 294 1.12 -11.34 -17.52
N LEU A 295 0.94 -10.97 -16.26
CA LEU A 295 1.76 -9.93 -15.61
C LEU A 295 3.25 -10.32 -15.57
N ILE A 296 3.58 -11.60 -15.34
CA ILE A 296 4.96 -12.10 -15.45
C ILE A 296 5.50 -11.93 -16.88
N GLU A 297 4.71 -12.24 -17.90
CA GLU A 297 5.11 -12.08 -19.31
C GLU A 297 5.30 -10.61 -19.70
N ILE A 298 4.41 -9.74 -19.22
CA ILE A 298 4.50 -8.28 -19.40
C ILE A 298 5.77 -7.78 -18.71
N ASP A 299 5.99 -8.14 -17.45
CA ASP A 299 7.18 -7.74 -16.71
C ASP A 299 8.47 -8.20 -17.39
N GLN A 300 8.53 -9.46 -17.85
CA GLN A 300 9.67 -9.98 -18.61
C GLN A 300 9.88 -9.28 -19.95
N THR A 301 8.81 -8.78 -20.58
CA THR A 301 8.91 -8.07 -21.87
C THR A 301 9.37 -6.64 -21.68
N LEU A 302 8.88 -5.97 -20.64
CA LEU A 302 9.27 -4.60 -20.28
C LEU A 302 10.66 -4.56 -19.62
N HIS A 303 11.01 -5.62 -18.89
CA HIS A 303 12.27 -5.77 -18.14
C HIS A 303 12.94 -7.11 -18.50
N PRO A 304 13.41 -7.30 -19.75
CA PRO A 304 13.99 -8.56 -20.20
C PRO A 304 15.24 -8.92 -19.41
N ARG A 305 15.11 -9.91 -18.54
CA ARG A 305 16.26 -10.58 -17.93
C ARG A 305 17.12 -11.14 -19.07
N ARG A 306 18.35 -10.66 -19.22
CA ARG A 306 19.32 -11.27 -20.15
C ARG A 306 19.51 -12.74 -19.78
N LEU A 307 18.94 -13.65 -20.57
CA LEU A 307 19.18 -15.09 -20.47
C LEU A 307 20.69 -15.36 -20.49
N SER A 308 21.23 -15.80 -19.36
CA SER A 308 22.64 -16.16 -19.23
C SER A 308 22.97 -17.39 -20.08
N ARG A 309 24.06 -17.30 -20.86
CA ARG A 309 24.70 -18.43 -21.55
C ARG A 309 25.09 -19.51 -20.51
N PRO A 310 25.07 -20.81 -20.86
CA PRO A 310 25.34 -21.85 -19.88
C PRO A 310 26.81 -21.84 -19.49
N LYS A 311 27.09 -21.88 -18.18
CA LYS A 311 28.42 -22.20 -17.65
C LYS A 311 28.32 -23.30 -16.58
N PRO A 312 29.40 -24.10 -16.45
CA PRO A 312 29.33 -25.49 -16.05
C PRO A 312 29.15 -25.68 -14.54
N SER A 313 28.60 -26.85 -14.23
CA SER A 313 28.33 -27.40 -12.91
C SER A 313 29.49 -27.27 -11.91
N ASN A 314 29.19 -26.74 -10.72
CA ASN A 314 29.51 -27.44 -9.48
C ASN A 314 28.59 -26.98 -8.33
N PRO A 315 28.27 -27.87 -7.37
CA PRO A 315 27.16 -27.69 -6.46
C PRO A 315 27.64 -27.17 -5.10
N LEU A 316 26.98 -26.12 -4.58
CA LEU A 316 27.01 -25.83 -3.15
C LEU A 316 25.58 -25.55 -2.66
N THR A 317 25.25 -26.32 -1.65
CA THR A 317 24.01 -26.57 -0.92
C THR A 317 23.28 -25.28 -0.52
N THR A 318 22.02 -25.18 -0.96
CA THR A 318 21.06 -24.14 -0.58
C THR A 318 20.40 -24.47 0.76
N LEU A 319 20.38 -23.48 1.67
CA LEU A 319 19.33 -23.39 2.67
C LEU A 319 18.06 -22.91 1.97
N SER A 320 16.99 -23.68 2.14
CA SER A 320 15.67 -23.49 1.56
C SER A 320 15.01 -22.19 1.99
N GLY A 321 14.44 -21.44 1.02
CA GLY A 321 13.23 -20.65 1.27
C GLY A 321 13.23 -19.17 0.95
N GLN A 322 14.30 -18.59 0.37
CA GLN A 322 14.25 -17.20 -0.11
C GLN A 322 14.94 -17.07 -1.46
N ASN A 323 14.21 -16.52 -2.44
CA ASN A 323 14.69 -16.16 -3.79
C ASN A 323 15.61 -14.92 -3.72
N ILE A 324 16.67 -14.96 -2.92
CA ILE A 324 17.69 -13.91 -2.92
C ILE A 324 18.69 -14.27 -4.01
N SER A 325 18.59 -13.61 -5.15
CA SER A 325 19.53 -13.73 -6.27
C SER A 325 20.14 -12.36 -6.57
N LEU A 326 21.46 -12.30 -6.74
CA LEU A 326 22.13 -11.11 -7.22
C LEU A 326 21.56 -10.73 -8.60
N GLU A 327 20.82 -9.63 -8.67
CA GLU A 327 20.18 -9.18 -9.90
C GLU A 327 21.16 -8.45 -10.82
N ARG A 328 21.92 -7.51 -10.26
CA ARG A 328 22.89 -6.68 -10.99
C ARG A 328 23.95 -6.08 -10.06
N THR A 329 25.02 -5.58 -10.67
CA THR A 329 26.09 -4.85 -9.99
C THR A 329 26.21 -3.48 -10.64
N LEU A 330 26.11 -2.42 -9.84
CA LEU A 330 26.25 -1.04 -10.28
C LEU A 330 27.74 -0.75 -10.58
N SER A 331 28.16 -1.16 -11.77
CA SER A 331 29.48 -0.90 -12.35
C SER A 331 29.40 -1.11 -13.86
N ASN A 332 29.79 -0.14 -14.68
CA ASN A 332 29.81 -0.31 -16.14
C ASN A 332 31.24 -0.67 -16.64
N TRP A 333 31.33 -1.24 -17.85
CA TRP A 333 32.58 -1.78 -18.42
C TRP A 333 33.50 -0.74 -19.08
N TYR A 334 33.10 0.54 -19.14
CA TYR A 334 33.88 1.61 -19.79
C TYR A 334 34.35 2.70 -18.83
N SER A 335 33.79 2.84 -17.62
CA SER A 335 34.26 3.64 -16.47
C SER A 335 33.10 3.86 -15.48
N SER A 336 33.38 3.89 -14.17
CA SER A 336 32.62 4.60 -13.09
C SER A 336 31.89 3.76 -12.03
N GLY A 337 32.40 2.59 -11.65
CA GLY A 337 32.15 2.12 -10.27
C GLY A 337 32.91 2.99 -9.24
N HIS A 338 32.67 2.79 -7.95
CA HIS A 338 33.60 3.32 -6.94
C HIS A 338 35.00 2.68 -7.13
N SER A 339 36.04 3.49 -6.99
CA SER A 339 37.44 3.04 -7.07
C SER A 339 38.00 2.56 -5.73
N GLY A 340 37.25 2.80 -4.65
CA GLY A 340 37.52 2.35 -3.29
C GLY A 340 36.41 1.47 -2.74
N THR A 341 36.58 1.01 -1.50
CA THR A 341 35.57 0.21 -0.79
C THR A 341 34.31 1.05 -0.56
N VAL A 342 33.17 0.53 -1.00
CA VAL A 342 31.85 1.08 -0.70
C VAL A 342 31.50 0.72 0.74
N TRP A 343 31.24 1.73 1.59
CA TRP A 343 30.98 1.53 3.01
C TRP A 343 29.50 1.58 3.36
N SER A 344 28.75 2.46 2.71
CA SER A 344 27.34 2.68 3.02
C SER A 344 26.56 3.01 1.76
N VAL A 345 25.30 2.58 1.78
CA VAL A 345 24.32 2.79 0.71
C VAL A 345 22.98 3.16 1.32
N ALA A 346 22.20 4.00 0.62
CA ALA A 346 20.85 4.37 1.00
C ALA A 346 19.96 4.44 -0.23
N ILE A 347 18.75 3.89 -0.15
CA ILE A 347 17.74 3.96 -1.21
C ILE A 347 16.74 5.05 -0.85
N SER A 348 16.35 5.88 -1.81
CA SER A 348 15.34 6.91 -1.61
C SER A 348 13.97 6.30 -1.29
N PRO A 349 13.09 7.01 -0.56
CA PRO A 349 11.76 6.50 -0.20
C PRO A 349 10.89 6.10 -1.40
N ASP A 350 11.11 6.70 -2.57
CA ASP A 350 10.42 6.34 -3.81
C ASP A 350 11.03 5.11 -4.53
N GLY A 351 12.12 4.55 -4.01
CA GLY A 351 12.81 3.38 -4.56
C GLY A 351 13.59 3.63 -5.86
N GLN A 352 13.69 4.88 -6.34
CA GLN A 352 14.24 5.18 -7.65
C GLN A 352 15.71 5.60 -7.63
N THR A 353 16.18 6.14 -6.50
CA THR A 353 17.52 6.71 -6.38
C THR A 353 18.30 5.95 -5.32
N LEU A 354 19.56 5.61 -5.61
CA LEU A 354 20.51 5.08 -4.65
C LEU A 354 21.60 6.11 -4.41
N VAL A 355 21.99 6.33 -3.16
CA VAL A 355 23.21 7.04 -2.80
C VAL A 355 24.19 6.03 -2.24
N SER A 356 25.44 6.03 -2.72
CA SER A 356 26.53 5.21 -2.19
C SER A 356 27.72 6.07 -1.78
N SER A 357 28.42 5.64 -0.74
CA SER A 357 29.63 6.29 -0.21
C SER A 357 30.80 5.34 -0.17
N SER A 358 32.02 5.87 -0.32
CA SER A 358 33.22 5.07 -0.53
C SER A 358 34.50 5.69 0.04
N LEU A 359 35.51 4.85 0.25
CA LEU A 359 36.90 5.24 0.55
C LEU A 359 37.62 5.96 -0.58
N ASP A 360 37.03 6.04 -1.78
CA ASP A 360 37.58 6.87 -2.86
C ASP A 360 37.26 8.37 -2.70
N ASN A 361 36.74 8.77 -1.53
CA ASN A 361 36.35 10.13 -1.17
C ASN A 361 35.17 10.65 -2.01
N THR A 362 34.42 9.76 -2.66
CA THR A 362 33.26 10.12 -3.46
C THR A 362 31.97 9.57 -2.89
N ILE A 363 30.90 10.30 -3.17
CA ILE A 363 29.52 9.88 -3.05
C ILE A 363 28.97 9.78 -4.46
N LYS A 364 28.36 8.65 -4.80
CA LYS A 364 27.72 8.47 -6.11
C LYS A 364 26.22 8.37 -5.93
N VAL A 365 25.49 9.04 -6.81
CA VAL A 365 24.03 9.00 -6.87
C VAL A 365 23.64 8.27 -8.14
N TRP A 366 22.80 7.25 -8.02
CA TRP A 366 22.45 6.33 -9.08
C TRP A 366 20.96 6.33 -9.32
N ASN A 367 20.59 6.19 -10.58
CA ASN A 367 19.24 5.86 -10.97
C ASN A 367 19.10 4.34 -10.94
N LEU A 368 18.32 3.80 -10.00
CA LEU A 368 18.13 2.36 -9.86
C LEU A 368 17.31 1.74 -10.99
N ASN A 369 16.60 2.54 -11.78
CA ASN A 369 15.85 2.04 -12.94
C ASN A 369 16.72 1.90 -14.19
N THR A 370 17.74 2.75 -14.35
CA THR A 370 18.63 2.73 -15.54
C THR A 370 20.01 2.14 -15.25
N ASP A 371 20.37 1.94 -13.97
CA ASP A 371 21.72 1.59 -13.49
C ASP A 371 22.79 2.63 -13.86
N GLU A 372 22.37 3.83 -14.24
CA GLU A 372 23.25 4.92 -14.59
C GLU A 372 23.57 5.77 -13.36
N GLU A 373 24.82 6.18 -13.26
CA GLU A 373 25.23 7.23 -12.33
C GLU A 373 24.62 8.56 -12.79
N ILE A 374 23.85 9.21 -11.91
CA ILE A 374 23.26 10.52 -12.15
C ILE A 374 24.35 11.58 -12.00
N TYR A 375 25.10 11.53 -10.90
CA TYR A 375 26.26 12.38 -10.65
C TYR A 375 27.16 11.79 -9.55
N THR A 376 28.41 12.28 -9.50
CA THR A 376 29.39 12.02 -8.43
C THR A 376 29.66 13.31 -7.67
N LEU A 377 29.61 13.26 -6.35
CA LEU A 377 30.08 14.31 -5.45
C LEU A 377 31.41 13.88 -4.83
N SER A 378 32.34 14.81 -4.68
CA SER A 378 33.62 14.57 -4.02
C SER A 378 33.65 15.30 -2.69
N GLU A 379 33.99 14.59 -1.61
CA GLU A 379 34.32 15.22 -0.34
C GLU A 379 35.83 15.44 -0.24
N ASP A 380 36.23 16.45 0.54
CA ASP A 380 37.62 16.91 0.67
C ASP A 380 38.53 15.80 1.23
N SER A 381 39.16 15.00 0.35
CA SER A 381 40.30 14.09 0.60
C SER A 381 40.17 13.07 1.74
N ASP A 382 38.99 12.91 2.32
CA ASP A 382 38.67 11.97 3.40
C ASP A 382 37.58 10.99 2.94
N GLY A 383 37.70 9.72 3.32
CA GLY A 383 36.73 8.69 2.97
C GLY A 383 35.34 8.97 3.56
N VAL A 384 34.31 8.53 2.85
CA VAL A 384 32.91 8.65 3.28
C VAL A 384 32.40 7.29 3.73
N TYR A 385 31.90 7.22 4.96
CA TYR A 385 31.62 5.96 5.66
C TYR A 385 30.13 5.71 5.90
N ALA A 386 29.33 6.76 5.94
CA ALA A 386 27.90 6.69 6.19
C ALA A 386 27.14 7.59 5.24
N VAL A 387 26.01 7.12 4.72
CA VAL A 387 25.01 7.94 4.03
C VAL A 387 23.61 7.60 4.52
N ALA A 388 22.72 8.58 4.52
CA ALA A 388 21.29 8.38 4.77
C ALA A 388 20.46 9.38 3.97
N ILE A 389 19.32 8.95 3.44
CA ILE A 389 18.38 9.82 2.72
C ILE A 389 17.24 10.23 3.66
N SER A 390 16.80 11.47 3.57
CA SER A 390 15.68 11.97 4.38
C SER A 390 14.36 11.29 3.99
N PRO A 391 13.40 11.10 4.92
CA PRO A 391 12.13 10.42 4.63
C PRO A 391 11.27 11.10 3.55
N ASN A 392 11.44 12.40 3.34
CA ASN A 392 10.78 13.14 2.27
C ASN A 392 11.46 13.00 0.89
N GLY A 393 12.61 12.32 0.82
CA GLY A 393 13.37 12.08 -0.41
C GLY A 393 14.01 13.32 -1.05
N GLN A 394 14.04 14.46 -0.36
CA GLN A 394 14.57 15.71 -0.93
C GLN A 394 16.05 15.94 -0.61
N THR A 395 16.54 15.39 0.49
CA THR A 395 17.92 15.61 0.96
C THR A 395 18.57 14.29 1.32
N PHE A 396 19.90 14.29 1.38
CA PHE A 396 20.65 13.20 1.98
C PHE A 396 21.82 13.73 2.79
N VAL A 397 22.35 12.89 3.67
CA VAL A 397 23.49 13.22 4.52
C VAL A 397 24.64 12.25 4.28
N SER A 398 25.85 12.73 4.49
CA SER A 398 27.08 11.95 4.44
C SER A 398 27.92 12.16 5.69
N GLY A 399 28.59 11.09 6.14
CA GLY A 399 29.49 11.09 7.28
C GLY A 399 30.90 10.75 6.85
N SER A 400 31.84 11.64 7.16
CA SER A 400 33.23 11.57 6.71
C SER A 400 34.18 11.04 7.80
N ASN A 401 35.42 10.72 7.39
CA ASN A 401 36.50 10.32 8.29
C ASN A 401 36.85 11.38 9.35
N ASN A 402 36.69 12.66 9.03
CA ASN A 402 37.11 13.77 9.90
C ASN A 402 36.03 14.23 10.88
N GLY A 403 34.90 13.51 10.97
CA GLY A 403 33.81 13.85 11.88
C GLY A 403 32.83 14.88 11.35
N LYS A 404 33.01 15.39 10.13
CA LYS A 404 32.00 16.24 9.48
C LYS A 404 30.85 15.40 8.96
N ILE A 405 29.65 15.95 9.13
CA ILE A 405 28.43 15.46 8.48
C ILE A 405 27.98 16.55 7.51
N LYS A 406 27.82 16.21 6.24
CA LYS A 406 27.31 17.15 5.23
C LYS A 406 25.86 16.83 4.91
N VAL A 407 25.07 17.86 4.62
CA VAL A 407 23.69 17.75 4.17
C VAL A 407 23.62 18.29 2.75
N TRP A 408 22.99 17.51 1.87
CA TRP A 408 22.97 17.72 0.43
C TRP A 408 21.54 17.75 -0.08
N ASP A 409 21.30 18.57 -1.10
CA ASP A 409 20.09 18.47 -1.90
C ASP A 409 20.22 17.26 -2.85
N LEU A 410 19.28 16.32 -2.78
CA LEU A 410 19.34 15.08 -3.55
C LEU A 410 19.06 15.32 -5.05
N THR A 411 18.36 16.39 -5.40
CA THR A 411 18.05 16.72 -6.79
C THR A 411 19.21 17.42 -7.48
N THR A 412 19.80 18.42 -6.81
CA THR A 412 20.83 19.27 -7.40
C THR A 412 22.25 18.77 -7.13
N GLY A 413 22.45 17.97 -6.07
CA GLY A 413 23.77 17.57 -5.59
C GLY A 413 24.52 18.70 -4.88
N GLU A 414 23.87 19.82 -4.58
CA GLU A 414 24.48 20.96 -3.89
C GLU A 414 24.55 20.72 -2.38
N GLU A 415 25.66 21.12 -1.75
CA GLU A 415 25.79 21.12 -0.30
C GLU A 415 24.92 22.23 0.29
N ILE A 416 24.01 21.87 1.20
CA ILE A 416 23.13 22.80 1.89
C ILE A 416 23.84 23.36 3.14
N TYR A 417 24.39 22.48 3.98
CA TYR A 417 25.21 22.86 5.13
C TYR A 417 26.06 21.69 5.67
N THR A 418 27.12 22.03 6.41
CA THR A 418 27.97 21.08 7.15
C THR A 418 27.71 21.17 8.66
N LEU A 419 27.40 20.05 9.29
CA LEU A 419 27.31 19.89 10.74
C LEU A 419 28.68 19.50 11.30
N ASN A 420 29.15 20.28 12.28
CA ASN A 420 30.41 20.05 12.98
C ASN A 420 30.11 19.65 14.43
N GLY A 421 30.76 18.60 14.93
CA GLY A 421 30.66 18.26 16.35
C GLY A 421 31.18 16.89 16.75
N HIS A 422 31.39 15.97 15.80
CA HIS A 422 32.17 14.77 16.03
C HIS A 422 33.67 15.05 15.86
N PHE A 423 34.50 14.33 16.62
CA PHE A 423 35.96 14.48 16.61
C PHE A 423 36.69 13.33 15.90
N SER A 424 35.96 12.37 15.36
CA SER A 424 36.47 11.24 14.58
C SER A 424 35.44 10.78 13.56
N GLN A 425 35.78 9.75 12.78
CA GLN A 425 34.97 9.14 11.73
C GLN A 425 33.51 8.91 12.13
N VAL A 426 32.58 9.27 11.26
CA VAL A 426 31.13 9.03 11.44
C VAL A 426 30.76 7.72 10.74
N ASN A 427 30.34 6.72 11.52
CA ASN A 427 30.11 5.34 11.06
C ASN A 427 28.65 5.02 10.77
N ALA A 428 27.72 5.79 11.33
CA ALA A 428 26.29 5.58 11.10
C ALA A 428 25.55 6.92 11.13
N LEU A 429 24.56 7.03 10.25
CA LEU A 429 23.62 8.14 10.15
C LEU A 429 22.21 7.56 9.96
N THR A 430 21.22 8.14 10.64
CA THR A 430 19.82 7.80 10.43
C THR A 430 18.91 8.99 10.73
N PHE A 431 17.85 9.13 9.94
CA PHE A 431 16.78 10.08 10.23
C PHE A 431 15.69 9.45 11.11
N SER A 432 14.96 10.27 11.86
CA SER A 432 13.62 9.92 12.34
C SER A 432 12.64 9.84 11.19
N THR A 433 11.51 9.15 11.38
CA THR A 433 10.47 8.97 10.35
C THR A 433 9.84 10.27 9.86
N ASP A 434 9.75 11.28 10.72
CA ASP A 434 9.29 12.63 10.37
C ASP A 434 10.37 13.52 9.70
N GLY A 435 11.63 13.07 9.71
CA GLY A 435 12.78 13.82 9.16
C GLY A 435 13.25 14.99 10.02
N GLU A 436 12.65 15.24 11.19
CA GLU A 436 13.00 16.38 12.05
C GLU A 436 14.29 16.13 12.87
N ILE A 437 14.69 14.86 13.00
CA ILE A 437 15.83 14.44 13.81
C ILE A 437 16.80 13.64 12.94
N LEU A 438 18.08 14.01 13.00
CA LEU A 438 19.19 13.21 12.52
C LEU A 438 19.95 12.65 13.72
N VAL A 439 20.30 11.37 13.69
CA VAL A 439 21.16 10.71 14.69
C VAL A 439 22.44 10.25 14.02
N SER A 440 23.58 10.54 14.64
CA SER A 440 24.91 10.15 14.16
C SER A 440 25.68 9.39 15.24
N ALA A 441 26.45 8.38 14.82
CA ALA A 441 27.38 7.65 15.69
C ALA A 441 28.81 7.68 15.12
N SER A 442 29.81 7.86 15.98
CA SER A 442 31.20 8.09 15.59
C SER A 442 32.20 7.26 16.39
N GLU A 443 33.39 7.05 15.83
CA GLU A 443 34.55 6.51 16.53
C GLU A 443 35.01 7.35 17.73
N ASP A 444 34.56 8.61 17.84
CA ASP A 444 34.78 9.43 19.05
C ASP A 444 34.03 8.92 20.29
N SER A 445 33.39 7.74 20.19
CA SER A 445 32.63 7.06 21.23
C SER A 445 31.36 7.81 21.64
N THR A 446 30.83 8.67 20.78
CA THR A 446 29.60 9.42 21.03
C THR A 446 28.51 9.16 20.00
N ILE A 447 27.26 9.31 20.46
CA ILE A 447 26.07 9.43 19.62
C ILE A 447 25.58 10.87 19.76
N LYS A 448 25.26 11.52 18.65
CA LYS A 448 24.72 12.89 18.63
C LYS A 448 23.36 12.90 17.96
N VAL A 449 22.48 13.74 18.49
CA VAL A 449 21.13 13.96 18.00
C VAL A 449 21.04 15.41 17.55
N TRP A 450 20.65 15.61 16.31
CA TRP A 450 20.59 16.90 15.64
C TRP A 450 19.14 17.19 15.30
N LYS A 451 18.67 18.40 15.63
CA LYS A 451 17.38 18.87 15.12
C LYS A 451 17.60 19.51 13.76
N ILE A 452 16.93 18.99 12.74
CA ILE A 452 16.97 19.47 11.37
C ILE A 452 15.74 20.39 11.20
N GLN A 453 15.98 21.65 10.82
CA GLN A 453 14.94 22.68 10.63
C GLN A 453 14.94 23.19 9.20
#